data_AF-A0A2D3W1W5-F1
#
_entry.id   AF-A0A2D3W1W5-F1
#
_cell.length_a   1.000
_cell.length_b   1.000
_cell.length_c   1.000
_cell.angle_alpha   90.00
_cell.angle_beta   90.00
_cell.angle_gamma   90.00
#
_symmetry.space_group_name_H-M   'P 1'
#
loop_
_entity.id
_entity.type
_entity.pdbx_description
1 polymer ?
#
loop_
_entity_poly.entity_id
_entity_poly.type
_entity_poly.pdbx_seq_one_letter_code
_entity_poly.pdbx_strand_id
1 'polypeptide(L)'
;AVELYCGIGGFSKAISDLSIQVIKAYDQNDFALATYNANFTHKAEKFNLEKFNAALLDTLDIDFLWMSPPCQPYTSKGVQKDLEDFRSDSFKTVLQALLTCTNLPLHVGLENVAGFFTSKARDLLIQTLEKRGYNISETLLCPSELGIPNRRPRYYLCASQKPLRELEKIFTCKSLKEFIKEPSNPSFVPANILEKFQNGFRVVDIYDEKAYTTCFTSSYSKSWMHSGAYLRVGEKIRLFEPEEIASLLGFGEDFLFASHLSQRQKYKLIGNSLSVYAIKAILSQFEL
;
A
#
# COMPACT_ATOMS: atom_id res chain seq x y z
N ALA A 1 1.76 16.35 8.47
CA ALA A 1 2.29 15.11 7.87
C ALA A 1 2.67 15.31 6.40
N VAL A 2 3.70 14.62 5.93
CA VAL A 2 4.07 14.48 4.51
C VAL A 2 3.95 13.01 4.11
N GLU A 3 3.32 12.74 2.97
CA GLU A 3 3.15 11.40 2.39
C GLU A 3 4.02 11.24 1.14
N LEU A 4 5.13 10.51 1.24
CA LEU A 4 6.00 10.19 0.11
C LEU A 4 5.55 8.89 -0.55
N TYR A 5 5.69 8.80 -1.87
CA TYR A 5 5.19 7.66 -2.67
C TYR A 5 3.68 7.46 -2.45
N CYS A 6 2.94 8.57 -2.46
CA CYS A 6 1.57 8.60 -1.97
C CYS A 6 0.61 7.73 -2.79
N GLY A 7 0.96 7.38 -4.04
CA GLY A 7 0.13 6.57 -4.91
C GLY A 7 -1.28 7.14 -5.02
N ILE A 8 -2.27 6.32 -4.66
CA ILE A 8 -3.69 6.70 -4.65
C ILE A 8 -4.20 7.16 -3.27
N GLY A 9 -3.31 7.40 -2.31
CA GLY A 9 -3.60 7.99 -1.00
C GLY A 9 -4.01 6.99 0.08
N GLY A 10 -3.33 5.85 0.15
CA GLY A 10 -3.61 4.83 1.17
C GLY A 10 -3.37 5.32 2.59
N PHE A 11 -2.28 6.07 2.83
CA PHE A 11 -2.02 6.65 4.15
C PHE A 11 -2.95 7.83 4.41
N SER A 12 -3.15 8.73 3.43
CA SER A 12 -4.14 9.82 3.56
C SER A 12 -5.54 9.34 3.92
N LYS A 13 -5.97 8.19 3.36
CA LYS A 13 -7.25 7.58 3.76
C LYS A 13 -7.22 7.00 5.18
N ALA A 14 -6.11 6.42 5.61
CA ALA A 14 -5.98 5.82 6.94
C ALA A 14 -6.05 6.87 8.06
N ILE A 15 -5.53 8.07 7.82
CA ILE A 15 -5.52 9.16 8.80
C ILE A 15 -6.72 10.10 8.71
N SER A 16 -7.69 9.85 7.82
CA SER A 16 -8.82 10.78 7.59
C SER A 16 -9.64 11.10 8.83
N ASP A 17 -9.63 10.17 9.79
CA ASP A 17 -10.40 10.27 11.04
C ASP A 17 -9.50 10.66 12.22
N LEU A 18 -8.24 11.00 11.97
CA LEU A 18 -7.26 11.42 12.97
C LEU A 18 -7.03 12.94 12.87
N SER A 19 -6.51 13.52 13.95
CA SER A 19 -6.14 14.95 13.99
C SER A 19 -4.80 15.21 13.29
N ILE A 20 -4.59 14.62 12.12
CA ILE A 20 -3.37 14.73 11.32
C ILE A 20 -3.70 15.39 9.98
N GLN A 21 -3.07 16.52 9.70
CA GLN A 21 -3.17 17.18 8.41
C GLN A 21 -2.04 16.76 7.47
N VAL A 22 -2.38 16.36 6.25
CA VAL A 22 -1.41 16.16 5.17
C VAL A 22 -1.13 17.49 4.49
N ILE A 23 0.11 17.99 4.61
CA ILE A 23 0.51 19.26 4.00
C ILE A 23 1.11 19.08 2.60
N LYS A 24 1.71 17.90 2.34
CA LYS A 24 2.22 17.51 1.02
C LYS A 24 2.08 16.01 0.82
N ALA A 25 1.78 15.63 -0.42
CA ALA A 25 1.80 14.26 -0.88
C ALA A 25 2.53 14.20 -2.24
N TYR A 26 3.47 13.28 -2.39
CA TYR A 26 4.36 13.23 -3.54
C TYR A 26 4.36 11.85 -4.22
N ASP A 27 4.21 11.86 -5.54
CA ASP A 27 4.40 10.68 -6.40
C ASP A 27 4.92 11.13 -7.78
N GLN A 28 5.37 10.18 -8.62
CA GLN A 28 5.74 10.46 -10.01
C GLN A 28 4.66 10.03 -11.02
N ASN A 29 3.70 9.19 -10.61
CA ASN A 29 2.73 8.60 -11.51
C ASN A 29 1.49 9.48 -11.71
N ASP A 30 1.33 10.03 -12.91
CA ASP A 30 0.22 10.94 -13.23
C ASP A 30 -1.17 10.30 -13.01
N PHE A 31 -1.34 9.01 -13.28
CA PHE A 31 -2.62 8.32 -13.03
C PHE A 31 -2.92 8.13 -11.54
N ALA A 32 -1.87 7.90 -10.74
CA ALA A 32 -1.99 7.82 -9.29
C ALA A 32 -2.36 9.19 -8.71
N LEU A 33 -1.67 10.24 -9.13
CA LEU A 33 -1.95 11.63 -8.73
C LEU A 33 -3.37 12.07 -9.12
N ALA A 34 -3.81 11.76 -10.34
CA ALA A 34 -5.18 12.06 -10.76
C ALA A 34 -6.22 11.34 -9.91
N THR A 35 -5.97 10.07 -9.56
CA THR A 35 -6.85 9.29 -8.68
C THR A 35 -6.84 9.85 -7.26
N TYR A 36 -5.67 10.15 -6.70
CA TYR A 36 -5.54 10.80 -5.40
C TYR A 36 -6.35 12.11 -5.36
N ASN A 37 -6.12 12.99 -6.33
CA ASN A 37 -6.71 14.32 -6.37
C ASN A 37 -8.23 14.33 -6.60
N ALA A 38 -8.82 13.21 -7.00
CA ALA A 38 -10.27 13.01 -7.08
C ALA A 38 -10.90 12.66 -5.71
N ASN A 39 -10.12 12.19 -4.73
CA ASN A 39 -10.63 11.68 -3.45
C ASN A 39 -10.29 12.58 -2.25
N PHE A 40 -9.27 13.44 -2.36
CA PHE A 40 -8.79 14.24 -1.23
C PHE A 40 -8.86 15.75 -1.52
N THR A 41 -9.10 16.52 -0.46
CA THR A 41 -9.15 17.98 -0.49
C THR A 41 -7.74 18.56 -0.65
N HIS A 42 -6.77 18.06 0.11
CA HIS A 42 -5.35 18.29 -0.14
C HIS A 42 -4.93 17.57 -1.42
N LYS A 43 -4.00 18.19 -2.17
CA LYS A 43 -3.58 17.69 -3.48
C LYS A 43 -2.21 17.01 -3.39
N ALA A 44 -2.10 15.89 -4.09
CA ALA A 44 -0.83 15.27 -4.41
C ALA A 44 -0.19 15.96 -5.61
N GLU A 45 1.13 16.08 -5.53
CA GLU A 45 1.97 16.80 -6.47
C GLU A 45 2.96 15.84 -7.15
N LYS A 46 3.22 16.09 -8.43
CA LYS A 46 4.25 15.35 -9.14
C LYS A 46 5.62 15.81 -8.68
N PHE A 47 6.39 14.91 -8.07
CA PHE A 47 7.71 15.26 -7.54
C PHE A 47 8.71 14.11 -7.72
N ASN A 48 9.91 14.44 -8.18
CA ASN A 48 11.00 13.46 -8.22
C ASN A 48 11.64 13.36 -6.83
N LEU A 49 11.37 12.28 -6.10
CA LEU A 49 11.89 12.02 -4.76
C LEU A 49 13.42 11.87 -4.69
N GLU A 50 14.13 11.67 -5.80
CA GLU A 50 15.59 11.79 -5.82
C GLU A 50 16.08 13.23 -5.54
N LYS A 51 15.19 14.22 -5.59
CA LYS A 51 15.45 15.60 -5.19
C LYS A 51 15.00 15.91 -3.75
N PHE A 52 14.49 14.92 -3.01
CA PHE A 52 14.04 15.09 -1.63
C PHE A 52 15.24 15.12 -0.68
N ASN A 53 15.79 16.31 -0.42
CA ASN A 53 16.99 16.50 0.40
C ASN A 53 16.65 17.07 1.80
N ALA A 54 17.67 17.16 2.66
CA ALA A 54 17.53 17.66 4.03
C ALA A 54 16.97 19.09 4.10
N ALA A 55 17.41 19.99 3.21
CA ALA A 55 16.91 21.38 3.20
C ALA A 55 15.41 21.45 2.88
N LEU A 56 14.92 20.61 1.96
CA LEU A 56 13.49 20.50 1.69
C LEU A 56 12.75 19.94 2.90
N LEU A 57 13.26 18.87 3.53
CA LEU A 57 12.64 18.30 4.73
C LEU A 57 12.56 19.31 5.87
N ASP A 58 13.63 20.07 6.13
CA ASP A 58 13.68 21.12 7.15
C ASP A 58 12.68 22.25 6.86
N THR A 59 12.47 22.60 5.58
CA THR A 59 11.49 23.63 5.17
C THR A 59 10.05 23.17 5.34
N LEU A 60 9.79 21.87 5.22
CA LEU A 60 8.44 21.31 5.38
C LEU A 60 7.98 21.32 6.84
N ASP A 61 8.90 21.31 7.79
CA ASP A 61 8.67 21.38 9.25
C ASP A 61 7.50 20.50 9.71
N ILE A 62 7.73 19.19 9.74
CA ILE A 62 6.67 18.18 9.91
C ILE A 62 6.85 17.33 11.15
N ASP A 63 5.73 16.94 11.76
CA ASP A 63 5.74 15.93 12.82
C ASP A 63 5.74 14.50 12.28
N PHE A 64 5.17 14.26 11.11
CA PHE A 64 4.96 12.89 10.60
C PHE A 64 5.39 12.77 9.15
N LEU A 65 6.33 11.86 8.88
CA LEU A 65 6.69 11.41 7.53
C LEU A 65 6.19 9.99 7.27
N TRP A 66 5.32 9.79 6.30
CA TRP A 66 4.95 8.46 5.80
C TRP A 66 5.60 8.17 4.47
N MET A 67 6.05 6.94 4.24
CA MET A 67 6.59 6.52 2.95
C MET A 67 6.26 5.07 2.57
N SER A 68 6.03 4.82 1.29
CA SER A 68 5.81 3.48 0.72
C SER A 68 6.65 3.27 -0.54
N PRO A 69 7.99 3.17 -0.41
CA PRO A 69 8.91 3.16 -1.54
C PRO A 69 8.69 1.94 -2.48
N PRO A 70 9.11 2.02 -3.75
CA PRO A 70 8.90 0.94 -4.73
C PRO A 70 9.46 -0.41 -4.27
N CYS A 71 8.62 -1.44 -4.29
CA CYS A 71 8.95 -2.77 -3.78
C CYS A 71 9.77 -3.67 -4.72
N GLN A 72 9.97 -3.22 -5.97
CA GLN A 72 10.49 -4.06 -7.05
C GLN A 72 11.91 -4.61 -6.84
N PRO A 73 12.83 -3.95 -6.12
CA PRO A 73 14.14 -4.52 -5.79
C PRO A 73 14.09 -5.70 -4.81
N TYR A 74 12.97 -5.88 -4.08
CA TYR A 74 12.86 -6.76 -2.90
C TYR A 74 11.88 -7.93 -3.08
N THR A 75 11.40 -8.16 -4.31
CA THR A 75 10.48 -9.28 -4.59
C THR A 75 11.23 -10.57 -4.92
N SER A 76 10.65 -11.72 -4.56
CA SER A 76 11.23 -13.05 -4.83
C SER A 76 11.33 -13.41 -6.32
N LYS A 77 10.69 -12.63 -7.21
CA LYS A 77 10.71 -12.83 -8.67
C LYS A 77 11.57 -11.74 -9.34
N GLY A 78 12.88 -11.94 -9.37
CA GLY A 78 13.83 -11.08 -10.08
C GLY A 78 15.27 -11.23 -9.58
N VAL A 79 16.23 -10.62 -10.29
CA VAL A 79 17.60 -10.45 -9.78
C VAL A 79 17.51 -9.46 -8.62
N GLN A 80 17.71 -9.94 -7.39
CA GLN A 80 17.65 -9.16 -6.14
C GLN A 80 18.84 -8.20 -6.03
N LYS A 81 18.83 -7.14 -6.85
CA LYS A 81 19.87 -6.11 -6.84
C LYS A 81 19.74 -5.17 -5.64
N ASP A 82 18.60 -5.17 -4.94
CA ASP A 82 18.40 -4.43 -3.69
C ASP A 82 18.83 -2.96 -3.84
N LEU A 83 19.80 -2.48 -3.06
CA LEU A 83 20.37 -1.13 -3.11
C LEU A 83 21.14 -0.78 -4.40
N GLU A 84 21.52 -1.77 -5.21
CA GLU A 84 22.17 -1.59 -6.52
C GLU A 84 21.14 -1.36 -7.64
N ASP A 85 19.85 -1.48 -7.34
CA ASP A 85 18.77 -1.15 -8.26
C ASP A 85 18.52 0.35 -8.27
N PHE A 86 18.53 0.98 -9.46
CA PHE A 86 18.24 2.42 -9.61
C PHE A 86 16.88 2.82 -9.03
N ARG A 87 15.93 1.89 -8.95
CA ARG A 87 14.60 2.13 -8.36
C ARG A 87 14.66 2.37 -6.85
N SER A 88 15.77 2.03 -6.21
CA SER A 88 16.06 2.34 -4.80
C SER A 88 16.70 3.72 -4.59
N ASP A 89 17.07 4.44 -5.66
CA ASP A 89 17.82 5.71 -5.55
C ASP A 89 17.02 6.77 -4.80
N SER A 90 15.75 6.95 -5.13
CA SER A 90 14.87 7.86 -4.38
C SER A 90 14.78 7.51 -2.89
N PHE A 91 14.78 6.21 -2.54
CA PHE A 91 14.73 5.79 -1.15
C PHE A 91 16.04 6.12 -0.43
N LYS A 92 17.19 5.86 -1.07
CA LYS A 92 18.51 6.28 -0.55
C LYS A 92 18.59 7.80 -0.33
N THR A 93 18.05 8.59 -1.26
CA THR A 93 17.98 10.05 -1.09
C THR A 93 17.15 10.45 0.13
N VAL A 94 15.98 9.84 0.34
CA VAL A 94 15.13 10.11 1.51
C VAL A 94 15.82 9.72 2.81
N LEU A 95 16.51 8.58 2.86
CA LEU A 95 17.30 8.17 4.03
C LEU A 95 18.45 9.15 4.30
N GLN A 96 19.15 9.59 3.25
CA GLN A 96 20.19 10.61 3.38
C GLN A 96 19.62 11.92 3.93
N ALA A 97 18.43 12.34 3.49
CA ALA A 97 17.75 13.52 4.01
C ALA A 97 17.44 13.38 5.51
N LEU A 98 16.88 12.24 5.95
CA LEU A 98 16.63 11.96 7.37
C LEU A 98 17.91 11.93 8.21
N LEU A 99 19.01 11.42 7.65
CA LEU A 99 20.30 11.35 8.33
C LEU A 99 20.89 12.74 8.58
N THR A 100 20.66 13.70 7.67
CA THR A 100 21.33 15.01 7.70
C THR A 100 20.42 16.21 7.94
N CYS A 101 19.10 16.04 8.03
CA CYS A 101 18.19 17.14 8.36
C CYS A 101 18.39 17.64 9.78
N THR A 102 18.10 18.91 9.98
CA THR A 102 18.20 19.59 11.28
C THR A 102 16.94 19.30 12.10
N ASN A 103 15.78 19.43 11.47
CA ASN A 103 14.47 19.25 12.06
C ASN A 103 13.99 17.82 11.77
N LEU A 104 14.14 16.94 12.75
CA LEU A 104 13.70 15.55 12.62
C LEU A 104 12.18 15.46 12.76
N PRO A 105 11.49 14.72 11.88
CA PRO A 105 10.09 14.37 12.10
C PRO A 105 9.89 13.67 13.46
N LEU A 106 8.82 13.97 14.17
CA LEU A 106 8.50 13.28 15.42
C LEU A 106 8.23 11.78 15.20
N HIS A 107 7.62 11.45 14.06
CA HIS A 107 7.22 10.12 13.63
C HIS A 107 7.62 9.85 12.18
N VAL A 108 8.11 8.64 11.93
CA VAL A 108 8.36 8.09 10.60
C VAL A 108 7.63 6.75 10.48
N GLY A 109 6.79 6.61 9.47
CA GLY A 109 6.10 5.36 9.14
C GLY A 109 6.51 4.86 7.76
N LEU A 110 6.70 3.54 7.64
CA LEU A 110 7.02 2.91 6.35
C LEU A 110 6.21 1.63 6.14
N GLU A 111 5.75 1.44 4.90
CA GLU A 111 5.23 0.15 4.40
C GLU A 111 6.11 -0.36 3.27
N ASN A 112 6.30 -1.69 3.23
CA ASN A 112 6.90 -2.37 2.09
C ASN A 112 6.43 -3.83 1.99
N VAL A 113 6.85 -4.54 0.94
CA VAL A 113 6.60 -5.98 0.80
C VAL A 113 7.28 -6.79 1.90
N ALA A 114 6.73 -7.96 2.25
CA ALA A 114 7.27 -8.82 3.31
C ALA A 114 8.76 -9.19 3.12
N GLY A 115 9.22 -9.33 1.87
CA GLY A 115 10.64 -9.59 1.57
C GLY A 115 11.60 -8.45 1.90
N PHE A 116 11.09 -7.24 2.14
CA PHE A 116 11.89 -6.11 2.60
C PHE A 116 12.51 -6.36 3.98
N PHE A 117 11.85 -7.17 4.83
CA PHE A 117 12.30 -7.49 6.18
C PHE A 117 13.74 -8.06 6.23
N THR A 118 14.18 -8.73 5.17
CA THR A 118 15.52 -9.33 5.08
C THR A 118 16.42 -8.62 4.06
N SER A 119 16.08 -7.39 3.67
CA SER A 119 16.81 -6.63 2.63
C SER A 119 17.91 -5.74 3.21
N LYS A 120 18.93 -5.44 2.42
CA LYS A 120 19.96 -4.44 2.77
C LYS A 120 19.37 -3.05 2.89
N ALA A 121 18.33 -2.73 2.11
CA ALA A 121 17.61 -1.48 2.22
C ALA A 121 16.92 -1.30 3.58
N ARG A 122 16.39 -2.37 4.16
CA ARG A 122 15.88 -2.37 5.55
C ARG A 122 16.99 -2.13 6.55
N ASP A 123 18.14 -2.78 6.39
CA ASP A 123 19.28 -2.57 7.30
C ASP A 123 19.78 -1.12 7.27
N LEU A 124 19.84 -0.51 6.07
CA LEU A 124 20.19 0.89 5.91
C LEU A 124 19.17 1.84 6.56
N LEU A 125 17.88 1.55 6.43
CA LEU A 125 16.80 2.29 7.08
C LEU A 125 16.94 2.28 8.60
N ILE A 126 17.10 1.10 9.20
CA ILE A 126 17.23 0.98 10.65
C ILE A 126 18.49 1.69 11.15
N GLN A 127 19.63 1.44 10.52
CA GLN A 127 20.88 2.14 10.90
C GLN A 127 20.73 3.66 10.81
N THR A 128 19.99 4.16 9.82
CA THR A 128 19.73 5.60 9.68
C THR A 128 18.89 6.12 10.84
N LEU A 129 17.80 5.43 11.17
CA LEU A 129 16.88 5.84 12.23
C LEU A 129 17.51 5.70 13.63
N GLU A 130 18.25 4.63 13.90
CA GLU A 130 18.99 4.42 15.16
C GLU A 130 20.04 5.51 15.38
N LYS A 131 20.80 5.88 14.34
CA LYS A 131 21.79 6.97 14.39
C LYS A 131 21.16 8.33 14.70
N ARG A 132 19.87 8.51 14.40
CA ARG A 132 19.11 9.72 14.69
C ARG A 132 18.28 9.60 15.99
N GLY A 133 18.43 8.51 16.74
CA GLY A 133 17.87 8.34 18.08
C GLY A 133 16.38 7.97 18.13
N TYR A 134 15.82 7.39 17.06
CA TYR A 134 14.43 6.93 17.06
C TYR A 134 14.26 5.62 17.84
N ASN A 135 13.15 5.49 18.55
CA ASN A 135 12.60 4.19 18.95
C ASN A 135 11.97 3.53 17.73
N ILE A 136 12.25 2.25 17.50
CA ILE A 136 11.82 1.53 16.29
C ILE A 136 10.99 0.30 16.65
N SER A 137 9.88 0.11 15.94
CA SER A 137 9.07 -1.11 15.95
C SER A 137 8.91 -1.62 14.52
N GLU A 138 9.19 -2.90 14.31
CA GLU A 138 8.99 -3.58 13.04
C GLU A 138 7.88 -4.61 13.17
N THR A 139 7.04 -4.74 12.14
CA THR A 139 5.97 -5.73 12.16
C THR A 139 5.71 -6.28 10.76
N LEU A 140 5.56 -7.60 10.67
CA LEU A 140 4.87 -8.23 9.54
C LEU A 140 3.39 -8.32 9.88
N LEU A 141 2.54 -7.70 9.06
CA LEU A 141 1.11 -7.71 9.27
C LEU A 141 0.39 -8.03 7.97
N CYS A 142 -0.62 -8.88 8.06
CA CYS A 142 -1.52 -9.21 6.98
C CYS A 142 -2.94 -8.77 7.35
N PRO A 143 -3.73 -8.14 6.46
CA PRO A 143 -5.11 -7.74 6.75
C PRO A 143 -6.01 -8.89 7.24
N SER A 144 -5.71 -10.14 6.86
CA SER A 144 -6.38 -11.33 7.41
C SER A 144 -6.21 -11.53 8.91
N GLU A 145 -5.13 -11.02 9.49
CA GLU A 145 -4.93 -11.01 10.95
C GLU A 145 -5.78 -9.94 11.65
N LEU A 146 -6.41 -9.04 10.91
CA LEU A 146 -7.35 -8.02 11.40
C LEU A 146 -8.81 -8.39 11.07
N GLY A 147 -9.05 -9.61 10.59
CA GLY A 147 -10.38 -10.09 10.22
C GLY A 147 -10.87 -9.64 8.84
N ILE A 148 -9.97 -9.16 7.96
CA ILE A 148 -10.30 -8.82 6.57
C ILE A 148 -9.99 -10.02 5.65
N PRO A 149 -10.89 -10.44 4.73
CA PRO A 149 -10.72 -11.65 3.92
C PRO A 149 -9.76 -11.44 2.74
N ASN A 150 -8.58 -10.88 3.00
CA ASN A 150 -7.52 -10.62 2.04
C ASN A 150 -6.14 -10.97 2.63
N ARG A 151 -5.44 -11.92 2.00
CA ARG A 151 -4.05 -12.23 2.32
C ARG A 151 -3.10 -11.29 1.58
N ARG A 152 -2.63 -10.26 2.27
CA ARG A 152 -1.65 -9.28 1.80
C ARG A 152 -0.60 -9.03 2.89
N PRO A 153 0.31 -9.99 3.16
CA PRO A 153 1.37 -9.78 4.14
C PRO A 153 2.30 -8.66 3.66
N ARG A 154 2.58 -7.73 4.57
CA ARG A 154 3.45 -6.58 4.34
C ARG A 154 4.34 -6.35 5.55
N TYR A 155 5.47 -5.73 5.28
CA TYR A 155 6.37 -5.20 6.28
C TYR A 155 5.96 -3.77 6.62
N TYR A 156 5.95 -3.47 7.90
CA TYR A 156 5.70 -2.15 8.44
C TYR A 156 6.80 -1.78 9.42
N LEU A 157 7.17 -0.50 9.41
CA LEU A 157 8.06 0.08 10.41
C LEU A 157 7.42 1.35 10.98
N CYS A 158 7.44 1.44 12.31
CA CYS A 158 7.20 2.66 13.05
C CYS A 158 8.52 3.13 13.66
N ALA A 159 8.83 4.41 13.51
CA ALA A 159 9.92 5.05 14.21
C ALA A 159 9.44 6.36 14.85
N SER A 160 9.74 6.57 16.14
CA SER A 160 9.39 7.81 16.82
C SER A 160 10.45 8.27 17.81
N GLN A 161 10.58 9.59 17.97
CA GLN A 161 11.37 10.18 19.05
C GLN A 161 10.69 10.01 20.42
N LYS A 162 9.41 9.61 20.45
CA LYS A 162 8.67 9.18 21.65
C LYS A 162 8.65 7.65 21.75
N PRO A 163 8.38 7.08 22.94
CA PRO A 163 8.12 5.64 23.07
C PRO A 163 6.98 5.18 22.16
N LEU A 164 7.13 4.01 21.55
CA LEU A 164 6.09 3.37 20.77
C LEU A 164 5.26 2.44 21.66
N ARG A 165 3.95 2.38 21.41
CA ARG A 165 3.02 1.45 22.06
C ARG A 165 3.09 0.08 21.39
N GLU A 166 2.59 -0.95 22.07
CA GLU A 166 2.37 -2.25 21.44
C GLU A 166 1.29 -2.14 20.35
N LEU A 167 1.40 -2.97 19.31
CA LEU A 167 0.44 -3.00 18.22
C LEU A 167 -0.93 -3.50 18.71
N GLU A 168 -1.95 -2.66 18.61
CA GLU A 168 -3.33 -3.07 18.83
C GLU A 168 -3.96 -3.61 17.55
N LYS A 169 -4.33 -4.90 17.56
CA LYS A 169 -5.09 -5.53 16.46
C LYS A 169 -6.59 -5.32 16.68
N ILE A 170 -7.12 -4.24 16.13
CA ILE A 170 -8.58 -4.00 16.11
C ILE A 170 -9.20 -4.87 15.02
N PHE A 171 -10.01 -5.85 15.42
CA PHE A 171 -10.66 -6.78 14.50
C PHE A 171 -11.93 -6.16 13.93
N THR A 172 -12.01 -6.10 12.59
CA THR A 172 -13.24 -5.66 11.91
C THR A 172 -14.15 -6.85 11.57
N CYS A 173 -13.60 -8.06 11.47
CA CYS A 173 -14.29 -9.33 11.14
C CYS A 173 -15.37 -9.18 10.05
N LYS A 174 -14.93 -9.13 8.78
CA LYS A 174 -15.84 -9.01 7.63
C LYS A 174 -15.79 -10.24 6.75
N SER A 175 -16.94 -10.66 6.26
CA SER A 175 -17.06 -11.67 5.20
C SER A 175 -16.67 -11.07 3.84
N LEU A 176 -16.29 -11.92 2.89
CA LEU A 176 -15.93 -11.45 1.55
C LEU A 176 -17.12 -10.78 0.85
N LYS A 177 -18.34 -11.30 1.06
CA LYS A 177 -19.59 -10.80 0.47
C LYS A 177 -19.81 -9.30 0.73
N GLU A 178 -19.41 -8.79 1.89
CA GLU A 178 -19.58 -7.38 2.26
C GLU A 178 -18.79 -6.40 1.38
N PHE A 179 -17.80 -6.88 0.63
CA PHE A 179 -16.99 -6.05 -0.27
C PHE A 179 -17.40 -6.17 -1.74
N ILE A 180 -18.38 -7.03 -2.03
CA ILE A 180 -18.80 -7.37 -3.39
C ILE A 180 -20.07 -6.62 -3.72
N LYS A 181 -20.03 -5.87 -4.81
CA LYS A 181 -21.22 -5.27 -5.42
C LYS A 181 -21.44 -5.94 -6.75
N GLU A 182 -22.63 -6.44 -7.01
CA GLU A 182 -22.94 -7.02 -8.32
C GLU A 182 -22.81 -5.93 -9.40
N PRO A 183 -21.80 -6.01 -10.29
CA PRO A 183 -21.59 -4.95 -11.28
C PRO A 183 -22.61 -5.12 -12.42
N SER A 184 -23.05 -4.00 -13.00
CA SER A 184 -23.97 -4.03 -14.15
C SER A 184 -23.37 -4.73 -15.38
N ASN A 185 -22.03 -4.69 -15.52
CA ASN A 185 -21.31 -5.34 -16.62
C ASN A 185 -20.03 -6.02 -16.09
N PRO A 186 -20.12 -7.26 -15.56
CA PRO A 186 -19.00 -7.96 -14.95
C PRO A 186 -17.89 -8.34 -15.95
N SER A 187 -16.64 -8.15 -15.53
CA SER A 187 -15.46 -8.59 -16.29
C SER A 187 -15.20 -10.09 -16.15
N PHE A 188 -15.63 -10.90 -17.12
CA PHE A 188 -15.40 -12.35 -17.10
C PHE A 188 -13.99 -12.77 -17.55
N VAL A 189 -13.48 -13.87 -17.00
CA VAL A 189 -12.26 -14.52 -17.48
C VAL A 189 -12.54 -15.19 -18.83
N PRO A 190 -11.75 -14.92 -19.89
CA PRO A 190 -11.95 -15.54 -21.20
C PRO A 190 -11.85 -17.08 -21.17
N ALA A 191 -12.67 -17.77 -21.97
CA ALA A 191 -12.72 -19.24 -21.99
C ALA A 191 -11.36 -19.90 -22.29
N ASN A 192 -10.63 -19.37 -23.28
CA ASN A 192 -9.27 -19.86 -23.62
C ASN A 192 -8.27 -19.71 -22.46
N ILE A 193 -8.47 -18.74 -21.58
CA ILE A 193 -7.63 -18.54 -20.39
C ILE A 193 -8.03 -19.55 -19.30
N LEU A 194 -9.31 -19.84 -19.14
CA LEU A 194 -9.80 -20.88 -18.24
C LEU A 194 -9.29 -22.27 -18.65
N GLU A 195 -9.35 -22.60 -19.94
CA GLU A 195 -8.82 -23.87 -20.48
C GLU A 195 -7.32 -24.01 -20.25
N LYS A 196 -6.57 -22.91 -20.40
CA LYS A 196 -5.11 -22.91 -20.28
C LYS A 196 -4.63 -23.15 -18.85
N PHE A 197 -5.28 -22.54 -17.85
CA PHE A 197 -4.81 -22.60 -16.46
C PHE A 197 -5.64 -23.50 -15.56
N GLN A 198 -6.82 -23.97 -16.00
CA GLN A 198 -7.68 -24.94 -15.32
C GLN A 198 -7.80 -24.68 -13.81
N ASN A 199 -7.30 -25.60 -12.97
CA ASN A 199 -7.37 -25.53 -11.51
C ASN A 199 -6.33 -24.58 -10.88
N GLY A 200 -5.54 -23.87 -11.68
CA GLY A 200 -4.53 -22.92 -11.19
C GLY A 200 -5.15 -21.63 -10.62
N PHE A 201 -6.39 -21.30 -11.00
CA PHE A 201 -7.07 -20.12 -10.49
C PHE A 201 -7.43 -20.27 -9.01
N ARG A 202 -7.13 -19.24 -8.22
CA ARG A 202 -7.75 -19.07 -6.91
C ARG A 202 -9.16 -18.52 -7.11
N VAL A 203 -10.11 -19.41 -7.34
CA VAL A 203 -11.53 -19.05 -7.44
C VAL A 203 -12.16 -19.09 -6.05
N VAL A 204 -12.95 -18.08 -5.71
CA VAL A 204 -13.64 -17.97 -4.43
C VAL A 204 -15.15 -17.87 -4.65
N ASP A 205 -15.89 -18.42 -3.70
CA ASP A 205 -17.34 -18.27 -3.56
C ASP A 205 -17.61 -17.25 -2.46
N ILE A 206 -18.45 -16.25 -2.75
CA ILE A 206 -18.75 -15.18 -1.79
C ILE A 206 -19.65 -15.64 -0.65
N TYR A 207 -20.35 -16.76 -0.83
CA TYR A 207 -21.23 -17.35 0.19
C TYR A 207 -20.48 -18.30 1.14
N ASP A 208 -19.24 -18.65 0.82
CA ASP A 208 -18.36 -19.35 1.76
C ASP A 208 -17.84 -18.34 2.80
N GLU A 209 -18.30 -18.46 4.04
CA GLU A 209 -17.90 -17.61 5.17
C GLU A 209 -16.40 -17.65 5.46
N LYS A 210 -15.70 -18.71 5.01
CA LYS A 210 -14.24 -18.86 5.17
C LYS A 210 -13.47 -18.40 3.92
N ALA A 211 -14.16 -17.91 2.89
CA ALA A 211 -13.52 -17.46 1.68
C ALA A 211 -12.60 -16.27 1.95
N TYR A 212 -11.42 -16.33 1.33
CA TYR A 212 -10.47 -15.23 1.34
C TYR A 212 -9.76 -15.11 -0.01
N THR A 213 -9.39 -13.87 -0.32
CA THR A 213 -8.64 -13.53 -1.53
C THR A 213 -7.14 -13.60 -1.29
N THR A 214 -6.39 -13.98 -2.32
CA THR A 214 -4.93 -13.78 -2.36
C THR A 214 -4.60 -12.32 -2.68
N CYS A 215 -3.36 -11.92 -2.42
CA CYS A 215 -2.88 -10.56 -2.68
C CYS A 215 -3.13 -10.16 -4.15
N PHE A 216 -3.92 -9.11 -4.36
CA PHE A 216 -4.01 -8.45 -5.66
C PHE A 216 -2.71 -7.70 -5.95
N THR A 217 -2.11 -7.96 -7.10
CA THR A 217 -0.87 -7.31 -7.56
C THR A 217 -1.17 -6.38 -8.72
N SER A 218 -0.22 -5.50 -9.06
CA SER A 218 -0.37 -4.60 -10.21
C SER A 218 -0.41 -5.31 -11.57
N SER A 219 -0.18 -6.62 -11.61
CA SER A 219 -0.33 -7.46 -12.80
C SER A 219 -1.66 -8.20 -12.88
N TYR A 220 -2.58 -8.01 -11.93
CA TYR A 220 -3.94 -8.54 -12.02
C TYR A 220 -4.60 -8.14 -13.34
N SER A 221 -5.40 -9.05 -13.92
CA SER A 221 -5.94 -9.00 -15.29
C SER A 221 -4.93 -9.14 -16.44
N LYS A 222 -3.62 -9.08 -16.19
CA LYS A 222 -2.55 -9.28 -17.20
C LYS A 222 -1.83 -10.62 -17.00
N SER A 223 -1.49 -10.93 -15.75
CA SER A 223 -0.98 -12.23 -15.34
C SER A 223 -2.12 -12.95 -14.64
N TRP A 224 -2.48 -14.13 -15.12
CA TRP A 224 -3.66 -14.84 -14.63
C TRP A 224 -3.38 -15.66 -13.36
N MET A 225 -2.11 -15.94 -13.09
CA MET A 225 -1.63 -16.74 -11.96
C MET A 225 -0.90 -15.86 -10.96
N HIS A 226 -1.11 -16.14 -9.66
CA HIS A 226 -0.41 -15.47 -8.55
C HIS A 226 -0.56 -13.93 -8.50
N SER A 227 -1.61 -13.38 -9.12
CA SER A 227 -1.85 -11.93 -9.19
C SER A 227 -3.10 -11.47 -8.43
N GLY A 228 -3.90 -12.41 -7.91
CA GLY A 228 -5.14 -12.17 -7.20
C GLY A 228 -6.06 -13.40 -7.22
N ALA A 229 -7.22 -13.26 -6.60
CA ALA A 229 -8.30 -14.24 -6.66
C ALA A 229 -9.33 -13.88 -7.75
N TYR A 230 -10.27 -14.77 -8.03
CA TYR A 230 -11.35 -14.60 -8.98
C TYR A 230 -12.67 -15.08 -8.37
N LEU A 231 -13.80 -14.56 -8.85
CA LEU A 231 -15.12 -14.84 -8.29
C LEU A 231 -15.87 -15.84 -9.15
N ARG A 232 -16.48 -16.84 -8.51
CA ARG A 232 -17.44 -17.72 -9.18
C ARG A 232 -18.82 -17.06 -9.25
N VAL A 233 -19.42 -17.07 -10.44
CA VAL A 233 -20.78 -16.59 -10.70
C VAL A 233 -21.48 -17.62 -11.57
N GLY A 234 -22.24 -18.52 -10.93
CA GLY A 234 -22.76 -19.71 -11.59
C GLY A 234 -21.63 -20.56 -12.18
N GLU A 235 -21.71 -20.86 -13.48
CA GLU A 235 -20.69 -21.62 -14.21
C GLU A 235 -19.51 -20.74 -14.71
N LYS A 236 -19.63 -19.42 -14.58
CA LYS A 236 -18.62 -18.47 -15.06
C LYS A 236 -17.70 -18.01 -13.95
N ILE A 237 -16.53 -17.54 -14.33
CA ILE A 237 -15.55 -16.94 -13.43
C ILE A 237 -15.30 -15.50 -13.87
N ARG A 238 -15.39 -14.55 -12.94
CA ARG A 238 -15.13 -13.13 -13.18
C ARG A 238 -13.96 -12.60 -12.36
N LEU A 239 -13.41 -11.49 -12.80
CA LEU A 239 -12.46 -10.71 -12.03
C LEU A 239 -13.21 -9.97 -10.91
N PHE A 240 -12.47 -9.64 -9.85
CA PHE A 240 -12.88 -8.58 -8.92
C PHE A 240 -12.75 -7.24 -9.64
N GLU A 241 -13.77 -6.40 -9.56
CA GLU A 241 -13.69 -5.04 -10.09
C GLU A 241 -12.74 -4.18 -9.23
N PRO A 242 -12.04 -3.18 -9.80
CA PRO A 242 -11.10 -2.32 -9.06
C PRO A 242 -11.72 -1.68 -7.82
N GLU A 243 -13.00 -1.30 -7.89
CA GLU A 243 -13.77 -0.71 -6.81
C GLU A 243 -14.04 -1.73 -5.68
N GLU A 244 -14.29 -3.01 -6.01
CA GLU A 244 -14.39 -4.10 -5.01
C GLU A 244 -13.05 -4.31 -4.30
N ILE A 245 -11.93 -4.30 -5.05
CA ILE A 245 -10.58 -4.39 -4.47
C ILE A 245 -10.29 -3.17 -3.58
N ALA A 246 -10.71 -1.96 -3.98
CA ALA A 246 -10.53 -0.75 -3.20
C ALA A 246 -11.30 -0.81 -1.87
N SER A 247 -12.55 -1.28 -1.91
CA SER A 247 -13.35 -1.51 -0.70
C SER A 247 -12.70 -2.54 0.23
N LEU A 248 -12.21 -3.66 -0.34
CA LEU A 248 -11.50 -4.71 0.40
C LEU A 248 -10.21 -4.21 1.05
N LEU A 249 -9.52 -3.25 0.43
CA LEU A 249 -8.34 -2.60 1.00
C LEU A 249 -8.67 -1.49 1.99
N GLY A 250 -9.95 -1.14 2.17
CA GLY A 250 -10.42 -0.17 3.16
C GLY A 250 -10.52 1.27 2.67
N PHE A 251 -10.53 1.50 1.35
CA PHE A 251 -10.75 2.84 0.79
C PHE A 251 -12.22 3.30 0.91
N GLY A 252 -13.14 2.36 1.07
CA GLY A 252 -14.57 2.62 1.13
C GLY A 252 -15.23 2.60 -0.25
N GLU A 253 -16.56 2.67 -0.25
CA GLU A 253 -17.37 2.55 -1.46
C GLU A 253 -17.39 3.82 -2.32
N ASP A 254 -17.19 4.97 -1.68
CA ASP A 254 -17.15 6.28 -2.35
C ASP A 254 -15.78 6.60 -2.97
N PHE A 255 -14.84 5.64 -2.95
CA PHE A 255 -13.53 5.83 -3.54
C PHE A 255 -13.62 5.87 -5.07
N LEU A 256 -13.10 6.94 -5.66
CA LEU A 256 -13.20 7.19 -7.09
C LEU A 256 -11.86 6.96 -7.78
N PHE A 257 -11.84 6.11 -8.81
CA PHE A 257 -10.76 6.14 -9.79
C PHE A 257 -10.97 7.32 -10.76
N ALA A 258 -9.89 7.96 -11.20
CA ALA A 258 -9.99 9.03 -12.18
C ALA A 258 -10.67 8.52 -13.47
N SER A 259 -11.66 9.29 -13.97
CA SER A 259 -12.62 8.83 -15.00
C SER A 259 -11.99 8.44 -16.35
N HIS A 260 -10.82 9.00 -16.67
CA HIS A 260 -10.11 8.72 -17.91
C HIS A 260 -9.22 7.47 -17.85
N LEU A 261 -9.14 6.78 -16.70
CA LEU A 261 -8.33 5.56 -16.56
C LEU A 261 -9.04 4.37 -17.18
N SER A 262 -8.30 3.59 -17.98
CA SER A 262 -8.70 2.25 -18.39
C SER A 262 -8.77 1.29 -17.19
N GLN A 263 -9.55 0.22 -17.32
CA GLN A 263 -9.64 -0.83 -16.30
C GLN A 263 -8.26 -1.39 -15.90
N ARG A 264 -7.38 -1.56 -16.90
CA ARG A 264 -6.01 -2.06 -16.66
C ARG A 264 -5.17 -1.10 -15.81
N GLN A 265 -5.32 0.22 -16.01
CA GLN A 265 -4.64 1.22 -15.20
C GLN A 265 -5.18 1.20 -13.77
N LYS A 266 -6.50 1.11 -13.57
CA LYS A 266 -7.11 0.96 -12.24
C LYS A 266 -6.55 -0.25 -11.49
N TYR A 267 -6.50 -1.43 -12.13
CA TYR A 267 -5.89 -2.63 -11.55
C TYR A 267 -4.41 -2.44 -11.18
N LYS A 268 -3.64 -1.73 -12.02
CA LYS A 268 -2.23 -1.43 -11.74
C LYS A 268 -2.10 -0.61 -10.46
N LEU A 269 -2.91 0.44 -10.33
CA LEU A 269 -2.87 1.35 -9.19
C LEU A 269 -3.30 0.63 -7.91
N ILE A 270 -4.46 -0.03 -7.91
CA ILE A 270 -4.98 -0.66 -6.69
C ILE A 270 -4.12 -1.84 -6.23
N GLY A 271 -3.54 -2.60 -7.16
CA GLY A 271 -2.60 -3.69 -6.84
C GLY A 271 -1.31 -3.21 -6.16
N ASN A 272 -0.86 -1.99 -6.46
CA ASN A 272 0.27 -1.32 -5.81
C ASN A 272 -0.12 -0.58 -4.53
N SER A 273 -1.41 -0.47 -4.19
CA SER A 273 -1.88 0.34 -3.06
C SER A 273 -1.67 -0.33 -1.70
N LEU A 274 -1.97 0.40 -0.62
CA LEU A 274 -1.88 -0.05 0.76
C LEU A 274 -3.18 -0.70 1.24
N SER A 275 -3.11 -1.47 2.33
CA SER A 275 -4.30 -1.81 3.10
C SER A 275 -4.51 -0.75 4.18
N VAL A 276 -5.58 0.05 4.04
CA VAL A 276 -5.97 1.09 5.00
C VAL A 276 -6.20 0.51 6.39
N TYR A 277 -6.80 -0.68 6.49
CA TYR A 277 -6.98 -1.40 7.76
C TYR A 277 -5.65 -1.66 8.47
N ALA A 278 -4.65 -2.16 7.73
CA ALA A 278 -3.33 -2.41 8.29
C ALA A 278 -2.64 -1.09 8.69
N ILE A 279 -2.74 -0.03 7.88
CA ILE A 279 -2.16 1.27 8.24
C ILE A 279 -2.80 1.80 9.53
N LYS A 280 -4.12 1.73 9.69
CA LYS A 280 -4.80 2.16 10.93
C LYS A 280 -4.30 1.39 12.15
N ALA A 281 -4.11 0.08 12.04
CA ALA A 281 -3.53 -0.72 13.13
C ALA A 281 -2.10 -0.28 13.45
N ILE A 282 -1.25 -0.10 12.42
CA ILE A 282 0.13 0.36 12.59
C ILE A 282 0.19 1.75 13.26
N LEU A 283 -0.73 2.65 12.90
CA LEU A 283 -0.78 3.99 13.47
C LEU A 283 -1.08 4.02 14.97
N SER A 284 -1.72 2.98 15.53
CA SER A 284 -1.99 2.87 16.98
C SER A 284 -0.73 2.83 17.85
N GLN A 285 0.41 2.46 17.26
CA GLN A 285 1.71 2.43 17.96
C GLN A 285 2.26 3.82 18.24
N PHE A 286 1.86 4.83 17.48
CA PHE A 286 2.31 6.21 17.67
C PHE A 286 1.45 6.93 18.71
N GLU A 287 2.06 7.85 19.45
CA GLU A 287 1.36 8.79 20.32
C GLU A 287 0.96 10.04 19.52
N LEU A 288 -0.17 9.92 18.82
CA LEU A 288 -0.74 10.91 17.88
C LEU A 288 -1.78 11.82 18.52
#